data_AF-A0A195F2U8-F1
#
_entry.id   AF-A0A195F2U8-F1
#
_cell.length_a   1.000
_cell.length_b   1.000
_cell.length_c   1.000
_cell.angle_alpha   90.00
_cell.angle_beta   90.00
_cell.angle_gamma   90.00
#
_symmetry.space_group_name_H-M   'P 1'
#
loop_
_entity.id
_entity.type
_entity.pdbx_description
1 polymer ?
#
loop_
_entity_poly.entity_id
_entity_poly.type
_entity_poly.pdbx_seq_one_letter_code
_entity_poly.pdbx_strand_id
1 'polypeptide(L)'
;MAAPNWETDLSNIHTQVNHMLKNLDKQIDNLNQRLENSVQQTLAHVDETVKNLSRDGQGHFITNGRVISSGSNTVINSVNGVTMIKKTESGYTLNGKPYMNTTIDINDGTYLQHDANFYNSTSDAMERICWKLKLENAPDAQPEYFPCK
;
A
#
# COMPACT_ATOMS: atom_id res chain seq x y z
N MET A 1 -56.77 -56.37 3.73
CA MET A 1 -55.70 -55.37 3.47
C MET A 1 -55.39 -54.72 4.82
N ALA A 2 -54.12 -54.74 5.26
CA ALA A 2 -53.75 -54.12 6.53
C ALA A 2 -53.87 -52.58 6.43
N ALA A 3 -54.31 -51.94 7.51
CA ALA A 3 -54.42 -50.49 7.55
C ALA A 3 -53.02 -49.85 7.43
N PRO A 4 -52.85 -48.76 6.66
CA PRO A 4 -51.56 -48.08 6.55
C PRO A 4 -51.04 -47.60 7.92
N ASN A 5 -49.75 -47.81 8.20
CA ASN A 5 -49.07 -47.51 9.46
C ASN A 5 -48.50 -46.08 9.52
N TRP A 6 -49.21 -45.12 8.93
CA TRP A 6 -48.76 -43.75 8.69
C TRP A 6 -48.25 -43.01 9.94
N GLU A 7 -48.76 -43.31 11.13
CA GLU A 7 -48.27 -42.73 12.40
C GLU A 7 -46.83 -43.13 12.70
N THR A 8 -46.50 -44.40 12.46
CA THR A 8 -45.15 -44.92 12.68
C THR A 8 -44.18 -44.34 11.66
N ASP A 9 -44.60 -44.24 10.40
CA ASP A 9 -43.78 -43.67 9.34
C ASP A 9 -43.52 -42.17 9.58
N LEU A 10 -44.52 -41.41 10.02
CA LEU A 10 -44.39 -39.99 10.36
C LEU A 10 -43.45 -39.77 11.55
N SER A 11 -43.55 -40.62 12.59
CA SER A 11 -42.68 -40.58 13.77
C SER A 11 -41.21 -40.90 13.42
N ASN A 12 -41.01 -41.89 12.54
CA ASN A 12 -39.68 -42.26 12.03
C ASN A 12 -39.06 -41.12 11.20
N ILE A 13 -39.85 -40.50 10.31
CA ILE A 13 -39.42 -39.33 9.53
C ILE A 13 -39.05 -38.17 10.46
N HIS A 14 -39.88 -37.86 11.46
CA HIS A 14 -39.61 -36.80 12.42
C HIS A 14 -38.29 -37.03 13.17
N THR A 15 -38.05 -38.26 13.61
CA THR A 15 -36.82 -38.65 14.29
C THR A 15 -35.59 -38.50 13.38
N GLN A 16 -35.67 -38.95 12.13
CA GLN A 16 -34.59 -38.81 11.16
C GLN A 16 -34.29 -37.35 10.83
N VAL A 17 -35.33 -36.53 10.62
CA VAL A 17 -35.18 -35.09 10.37
C VAL A 17 -34.50 -34.39 11.55
N ASN A 18 -34.93 -34.66 12.78
CA ASN A 18 -34.28 -34.11 13.97
C ASN A 18 -32.81 -34.55 14.09
N HIS A 19 -32.49 -35.79 13.72
CA HIS A 19 -31.13 -36.28 13.75
C HIS A 19 -30.25 -35.59 12.70
N MET A 20 -30.80 -35.36 11.50
CA MET A 20 -30.12 -34.60 10.44
C MET A 20 -29.90 -33.15 10.84
N LEU A 21 -30.90 -32.48 11.41
CA LEU A 21 -30.78 -31.09 11.89
C LEU A 21 -29.66 -30.97 12.93
N LYS A 22 -29.64 -31.84 13.95
CA LYS A 22 -28.56 -31.86 14.96
C LYS A 22 -27.19 -32.13 14.36
N ASN A 23 -27.11 -32.92 13.29
CA ASN A 23 -25.84 -33.19 12.61
C ASN A 23 -25.38 -31.99 11.78
N LEU A 24 -26.31 -31.28 11.13
CA LEU A 24 -26.04 -30.04 10.41
C LEU A 24 -25.56 -28.95 11.36
N ASP A 25 -26.22 -28.77 12.51
CA ASP A 25 -25.80 -27.80 13.53
C ASP A 25 -24.34 -28.04 13.97
N LYS A 26 -23.99 -29.31 14.26
CA LYS A 26 -22.61 -29.68 14.61
C LYS A 26 -21.61 -29.40 13.49
N GLN A 27 -22.00 -29.63 12.24
CA GLN A 27 -21.13 -29.35 11.10
C GLN A 27 -20.92 -27.84 10.92
N ILE A 28 -21.98 -27.05 11.09
CA ILE A 28 -21.92 -25.58 11.05
C ILE A 28 -21.01 -25.06 12.17
N ASP A 29 -21.17 -25.54 13.40
CA ASP A 29 -20.32 -25.15 14.53
C ASP A 29 -18.84 -25.49 14.28
N ASN A 30 -18.57 -26.69 13.74
CA ASN A 30 -17.21 -27.10 13.40
C ASN A 30 -16.59 -26.21 12.30
N LEU A 31 -17.38 -25.87 11.27
CA LEU A 31 -16.96 -24.98 10.19
C LEU A 31 -16.67 -23.58 10.70
N ASN A 32 -17.54 -23.03 11.56
CA ASN A 32 -17.33 -21.72 12.18
C ASN A 32 -16.04 -21.70 12.99
N GLN A 33 -15.80 -22.71 13.82
CA GLN A 33 -14.59 -22.79 14.62
C GLN A 33 -13.32 -22.92 13.76
N ARG A 34 -13.39 -23.68 12.66
CA ARG A 34 -12.28 -23.77 11.71
C ARG A 34 -12.01 -22.45 10.99
N LEU A 35 -13.07 -21.73 10.61
CA LEU A 35 -12.96 -20.43 9.97
C LEU A 35 -12.32 -19.41 10.91
N GLU A 36 -12.78 -19.34 12.15
CA GLU A 36 -12.22 -18.45 13.18
C GLU A 36 -10.73 -18.72 13.40
N ASN A 37 -10.36 -19.99 13.58
CA ASN A 37 -8.96 -20.38 13.76
C ASN A 37 -8.09 -20.01 12.54
N SER A 38 -8.59 -20.24 11.32
CA SER A 38 -7.88 -19.90 10.09
C SER A 38 -7.67 -18.39 9.93
N VAL A 39 -8.70 -17.60 10.22
CA VAL A 39 -8.62 -16.14 10.21
C VAL A 39 -7.61 -15.65 11.25
N GLN A 40 -7.65 -16.17 12.47
CA GLN A 40 -6.70 -15.80 13.52
C GLN A 40 -5.25 -16.13 13.14
N GLN A 41 -5.00 -17.32 12.58
CA GLN A 41 -3.68 -17.71 12.10
C GLN A 41 -3.19 -16.81 10.96
N THR A 42 -4.06 -16.51 10.00
CA THR A 42 -3.74 -15.62 8.88
C THR A 42 -3.39 -14.22 9.37
N LEU A 43 -4.19 -13.67 10.30
CA LEU A 43 -3.93 -12.36 10.90
C LEU A 43 -2.62 -12.33 11.68
N ALA A 44 -2.32 -13.38 12.45
CA ALA A 44 -1.05 -13.50 13.16
C ALA A 44 0.14 -13.52 12.19
N HIS A 45 0.03 -14.27 11.09
CA HIS A 45 1.09 -14.34 10.07
C HIS A 45 1.28 -13.00 9.34
N VAL A 46 0.20 -12.29 9.04
CA VAL A 46 0.25 -10.94 8.45
C VAL A 46 0.91 -9.96 9.43
N ASP A 47 0.52 -9.98 10.71
CA ASP A 47 1.11 -9.10 11.74
C ASP A 47 2.61 -9.38 11.91
N GLU A 48 3.02 -10.65 11.96
CA GLU A 48 4.43 -11.04 11.99
C GLU A 48 5.19 -10.57 10.74
N THR A 49 4.61 -10.77 9.55
CA THR A 49 5.19 -10.31 8.29
C THR A 49 5.39 -8.79 8.30
N VAL A 50 4.40 -8.03 8.76
CA VAL A 50 4.43 -6.57 8.84
C VAL A 50 5.44 -6.07 9.89
N LYS A 51 5.60 -6.79 11.01
CA LYS A 51 6.61 -6.50 12.03
C LYS A 51 8.03 -6.74 11.52
N ASN A 52 8.21 -7.76 10.68
CA ASN A 52 9.50 -8.12 10.09
C ASN A 52 9.91 -7.25 8.90
N LEU A 53 9.04 -6.37 8.41
CA LEU A 53 9.42 -5.36 7.42
C LEU A 53 10.41 -4.36 8.03
N SER A 54 11.47 -4.06 7.30
CA SER A 54 12.47 -3.08 7.71
C SER A 54 11.83 -1.69 7.88
N ARG A 55 12.22 -0.96 8.91
CA ARG A 55 11.73 0.40 9.20
C ARG A 55 12.87 1.37 9.46
N ASP A 56 12.66 2.64 9.15
CA ASP A 56 13.59 3.71 9.53
C ASP A 56 13.43 4.08 11.02
N GLY A 57 14.29 4.97 11.53
CA GLY A 57 14.25 5.43 12.91
C GLY A 57 12.98 6.23 13.29
N GLN A 58 12.10 6.52 12.33
CA GLN A 58 10.81 7.19 12.53
C GLN A 58 9.62 6.23 12.37
N GLY A 59 9.86 4.96 12.03
CA GLY A 59 8.85 3.90 11.92
C GLY A 59 8.26 3.67 10.53
N HIS A 60 8.76 4.33 9.49
CA HIS A 60 8.30 4.14 8.11
C HIS A 60 8.87 2.86 7.50
N PHE A 61 8.10 2.18 6.65
CA PHE A 61 8.59 0.98 5.95
C PHE A 61 9.69 1.32 4.95
N ILE A 62 10.82 0.63 5.09
CA ILE A 62 11.93 0.61 4.13
C ILE A 62 11.68 -0.58 3.21
N THR A 63 11.15 -0.32 2.03
CA THR A 63 11.21 -1.26 0.91
C THR A 63 12.40 -0.87 0.04
N ASN A 64 13.09 -1.82 -0.59
CA ASN A 64 14.28 -1.57 -1.44
C ASN A 64 14.11 -0.32 -2.32
N GLY A 65 14.59 0.79 -1.80
CA GLY A 65 14.53 2.12 -2.37
C GLY A 65 13.16 2.79 -2.58
N ARG A 66 12.11 2.48 -1.80
CA ARG A 66 10.82 3.19 -1.90
C ARG A 66 10.18 3.42 -0.53
N VAL A 67 9.90 4.68 -0.22
CA VAL A 67 9.16 5.13 0.97
C VAL A 67 7.78 5.58 0.52
N ILE A 68 6.75 4.78 0.80
CA ILE A 68 5.37 5.16 0.50
C ILE A 68 4.82 5.87 1.73
N SER A 69 4.58 7.18 1.63
CA SER A 69 3.87 7.98 2.63
C SER A 69 2.51 8.38 2.05
N SER A 70 1.45 8.40 2.88
CA SER A 70 0.07 8.58 2.39
C SER A 70 -0.07 9.84 1.55
N GLY A 71 -0.44 9.69 0.27
CA GLY A 71 -0.65 10.80 -0.67
C GLY A 71 0.57 11.22 -1.51
N SER A 72 1.76 10.68 -1.25
CA SER A 72 2.97 10.94 -2.06
C SER A 72 3.71 9.66 -2.40
N ASN A 73 4.05 9.50 -3.68
CA ASN A 73 4.93 8.41 -4.10
C ASN A 73 6.38 8.91 -4.00
N THR A 74 7.10 8.48 -2.95
CA THR A 74 8.53 8.78 -2.81
C THR A 74 9.34 7.51 -3.09
N VAL A 75 10.22 7.56 -4.09
CA VAL A 75 11.17 6.50 -4.43
C VAL A 75 12.55 7.03 -4.04
N ILE A 76 13.29 6.31 -3.20
CA ILE A 76 14.63 6.65 -2.73
C ILE A 76 15.60 5.55 -3.14
N ASN A 77 16.22 5.62 -4.31
CA ASN A 77 17.20 4.62 -4.73
C ASN A 77 18.60 5.06 -4.30
N SER A 78 19.35 4.20 -3.62
CA SER A 78 20.77 4.44 -3.34
C SER A 78 21.61 3.31 -3.91
N VAL A 79 22.53 3.64 -4.83
CA VAL A 79 23.41 2.66 -5.52
C VAL A 79 24.80 3.28 -5.64
N ASN A 80 25.84 2.55 -5.20
CA ASN A 80 27.25 2.97 -5.30
C ASN A 80 27.53 4.39 -4.77
N GLY A 81 26.87 4.80 -3.68
CA GLY A 81 27.05 6.13 -3.07
C GLY A 81 26.25 7.25 -3.74
N VAL A 82 25.54 6.97 -4.83
CA VAL A 82 24.60 7.91 -5.47
C VAL A 82 23.20 7.66 -4.92
N THR A 83 22.57 8.70 -4.38
CA THR A 83 21.18 8.65 -3.89
C THR A 83 20.28 9.44 -4.82
N MET A 84 19.22 8.80 -5.32
CA MET A 84 18.15 9.41 -6.10
C MET A 84 16.86 9.42 -5.31
N ILE A 85 16.21 10.57 -5.17
CA ILE A 85 14.87 10.71 -4.61
C ILE A 85 13.95 11.17 -5.73
N LYS A 86 12.93 10.37 -6.05
CA LYS A 86 11.84 10.78 -6.94
C LYS A 86 10.57 10.92 -6.13
N LYS A 87 9.97 12.10 -6.14
CA LYS A 87 8.69 12.39 -5.51
C LYS A 87 7.65 12.70 -6.57
N THR A 88 6.48 12.08 -6.47
CA THR A 88 5.31 12.44 -7.27
C THR A 88 4.16 12.83 -6.35
N GLU A 89 3.64 14.03 -6.58
CA GLU A 89 2.52 14.62 -5.87
C GLU A 89 1.43 15.01 -6.86
N SER A 90 0.18 14.81 -6.47
CA SER A 90 -0.97 15.23 -7.27
C SER A 90 -2.06 15.75 -6.35
N GLY A 91 -2.82 16.73 -6.80
CA GLY A 91 -3.91 17.28 -6.01
C GLY A 91 -4.69 18.34 -6.78
N TYR A 92 -5.39 19.18 -6.02
CA TYR A 92 -6.13 20.32 -6.55
C TYR A 92 -5.61 21.61 -5.94
N THR A 93 -5.44 22.63 -6.76
CA THR A 93 -5.20 24.01 -6.31
C THR A 93 -6.43 24.53 -5.54
N LEU A 94 -6.27 25.62 -4.79
CA LEU A 94 -7.37 26.29 -4.07
C LEU A 94 -8.55 26.65 -5.00
N ASN A 95 -8.28 26.86 -6.28
CA ASN A 95 -9.28 27.19 -7.31
C ASN A 95 -9.86 25.94 -8.00
N GLY A 96 -9.63 24.74 -7.46
CA GLY A 96 -10.18 23.48 -7.96
C GLY A 96 -9.50 22.93 -9.22
N LYS A 97 -8.41 23.53 -9.71
CA LYS A 97 -7.67 23.00 -10.85
C LYS A 97 -6.74 21.85 -10.44
N PRO A 98 -6.75 20.70 -11.13
CA PRO A 98 -5.85 19.60 -10.83
C PRO A 98 -4.40 20.00 -11.11
N TYR A 99 -3.47 19.47 -10.31
CA TYR A 99 -2.03 19.57 -10.55
C TYR A 99 -1.36 18.23 -10.33
N MET A 100 -0.23 18.06 -11.00
CA MET A 100 0.70 16.95 -10.80
C MET A 100 2.11 17.51 -10.86
N ASN A 101 2.90 17.21 -9.83
CA ASN A 101 4.29 17.61 -9.70
C ASN A 101 5.16 16.37 -9.56
N THR A 102 6.27 16.33 -10.27
CA THR A 102 7.29 15.30 -10.09
C THR A 102 8.64 15.96 -9.89
N THR A 103 9.31 15.63 -8.78
CA THR A 103 10.68 16.07 -8.51
C THR A 103 11.61 14.85 -8.52
N ILE A 104 12.81 15.03 -9.04
CA ILE A 104 13.89 14.06 -9.03
C ILE A 104 15.13 14.77 -8.51
N ASP A 105 15.60 14.35 -7.34
CA ASP A 105 16.85 14.80 -6.74
C ASP A 105 17.89 13.69 -6.86
N ILE A 106 19.09 14.00 -7.34
CA ILE A 106 20.22 13.07 -7.41
C ILE A 106 21.39 13.68 -6.64
N ASN A 107 21.89 12.96 -5.66
CA ASN A 107 23.07 13.30 -4.88
C ASN A 107 24.17 12.27 -5.15
N ASP A 108 25.27 12.69 -5.75
CA ASP A 108 26.45 11.85 -6.05
C ASP A 108 27.62 12.08 -5.07
N GLY A 109 27.40 12.84 -4.00
CA GLY A 109 28.40 13.24 -3.00
C GLY A 109 29.17 14.51 -3.37
N THR A 110 29.23 14.88 -4.65
CA THR A 110 29.89 16.12 -5.13
C THR A 110 28.86 17.17 -5.50
N TYR A 111 27.73 16.74 -6.04
CA TYR A 111 26.65 17.60 -6.50
C TYR A 111 25.29 17.08 -6.01
N LEU A 112 24.39 18.04 -5.78
CA LEU A 112 22.95 17.81 -5.74
C LEU A 112 22.35 18.34 -7.05
N GLN A 113 21.82 17.44 -7.87
CA GLN A 113 21.06 17.78 -9.06
C GLN A 113 19.56 17.68 -8.78
N HIS A 114 18.79 18.63 -9.29
CA HIS A 114 17.34 18.66 -9.18
C HIS A 114 16.72 18.80 -10.57
N ASP A 115 15.69 18.01 -10.83
CA ASP A 115 14.79 18.12 -11.98
C ASP A 115 13.36 18.09 -11.46
N ALA A 116 12.61 19.15 -11.73
CA ALA A 116 11.22 19.22 -11.37
C ALA A 116 10.34 19.56 -12.55
N ASN A 117 9.24 18.83 -12.64
CA ASN A 117 8.19 18.95 -13.64
C ASN A 117 6.90 19.32 -12.94
N PHE A 118 6.29 20.43 -13.34
CA PHE A 118 5.06 20.95 -12.75
C PHE A 118 4.06 21.24 -13.85
N TYR A 119 2.83 20.72 -13.68
CA TYR A 119 1.75 21.06 -14.58
C TYR A 119 1.18 22.45 -14.26
N ASN A 120 1.30 23.39 -15.20
CA ASN A 120 0.67 24.71 -15.09
C ASN A 120 -0.73 24.67 -15.71
N SER A 121 -1.73 24.55 -14.84
CA SER A 121 -3.16 24.53 -15.21
C SER A 121 -3.71 25.84 -15.78
N THR A 122 -2.93 26.93 -15.83
CA THR A 122 -3.31 28.21 -16.45
C THR A 122 -2.86 28.30 -17.90
N SER A 123 -1.69 27.76 -18.22
CA SER A 123 -1.16 27.72 -19.60
C SER A 123 -1.39 26.38 -20.30
N ASP A 124 -1.90 25.37 -19.60
CA ASP A 124 -2.02 23.98 -20.08
C ASP A 124 -0.66 23.41 -20.54
N ALA A 125 0.42 23.85 -19.87
CA ALA A 125 1.79 23.51 -20.22
C ALA A 125 2.50 22.83 -19.06
N MET A 126 3.48 21.98 -19.39
CA MET A 126 4.40 21.42 -18.41
C MET A 126 5.59 22.37 -18.28
N GLU A 127 5.81 22.88 -17.07
CA GLU A 127 6.98 23.68 -16.74
C GLU A 127 8.05 22.78 -16.14
N ARG A 128 9.31 23.06 -16.49
CA ARG A 128 10.47 22.31 -16.01
C ARG A 128 11.48 23.25 -15.38
N ILE A 129 12.01 22.86 -14.22
CA ILE A 129 13.10 23.56 -13.54
C ILE A 129 14.21 22.55 -13.29
N CYS A 130 15.41 22.84 -13.79
CA CYS A 130 16.59 22.04 -13.55
C CYS A 130 17.72 22.90 -13.00
N TRP A 131 18.33 22.42 -11.91
CA TRP A 131 19.49 23.07 -11.32
C TRP A 131 20.46 22.05 -10.73
N LYS A 132 21.71 22.46 -10.57
CA LYS A 132 22.77 21.67 -9.94
C LYS A 132 23.45 22.53 -8.88
N LEU A 133 23.72 21.94 -7.73
CA LEU A 133 24.39 22.59 -6.61
C LEU A 133 25.69 21.82 -6.32
N LYS A 134 26.83 22.51 -6.30
CA LYS A 134 28.12 21.91 -5.94
C LYS A 134 28.26 21.87 -4.42
N LEU A 135 28.32 20.67 -3.85
CA LEU A 135 28.26 20.44 -2.40
C LEU A 135 29.58 20.80 -1.68
N GLU A 136 30.71 20.81 -2.39
CA GLU A 136 32.02 21.22 -1.85
C GLU A 136 32.00 22.64 -1.24
N ASN A 137 31.10 23.51 -1.70
CA ASN A 137 30.99 24.89 -1.27
C ASN A 137 29.82 25.11 -0.28
N ALA A 138 29.21 24.04 0.24
CA ALA A 138 28.12 24.15 1.20
C ALA A 138 28.62 24.73 2.54
N PRO A 139 27.83 25.59 3.22
CA PRO A 139 26.42 25.90 2.95
C PRO A 139 26.18 27.02 1.94
N ASP A 140 27.20 27.79 1.53
CA ASP A 140 27.05 29.02 0.73
C ASP A 140 26.93 28.78 -0.78
N ALA A 141 26.99 27.52 -1.21
CA ALA A 141 26.83 27.13 -2.59
C ALA A 141 25.52 27.68 -3.20
N GLN A 142 25.61 28.27 -4.39
CA GLN A 142 24.45 28.74 -5.14
C GLN A 142 24.08 27.72 -6.23
N PRO A 143 22.79 27.49 -6.50
CA PRO A 143 22.36 26.59 -7.55
C PRO A 143 22.63 27.19 -8.94
N GLU A 144 23.18 26.38 -9.83
CA GLU A 144 23.36 26.68 -11.25
C GLU A 144 22.17 26.13 -12.04
N TYR A 145 21.39 27.02 -12.66
CA TYR A 145 20.23 26.63 -13.48
C TYR A 145 20.65 26.32 -14.91
N PHE A 146 20.04 25.29 -15.50
CA PHE A 146 20.32 24.88 -16.88
C PHE A 146 19.07 24.35 -17.59
N PRO A 147 19.06 24.32 -18.94
CA PRO A 147 17.96 23.72 -19.69
C PRO A 147 17.82 22.23 -19.35
N CYS A 148 16.62 21.83 -18.94
CA CYS A 148 16.29 20.42 -18.72
C CYS A 148 16.45 19.62 -20.01
N LYS A 149 17.04 18.43 -19.91
CA LYS A 149 17.24 17.52 -21.04
C LYS A 149 15.99 16.68 -21.35
#